data_AF-G1QG35-F1
#
_entry.id   AF-G1QG35-F1
#
_cell.length_a   1.000
_cell.length_b   1.000
_cell.length_c   1.000
_cell.angle_alpha   90.00
_cell.angle_beta   90.00
_cell.angle_gamma   90.00
#
_symmetry.space_group_name_H-M   'P 1'
#
loop_
_entity.id
_entity.type
_entity.pdbx_description
1 polymer ?
#
loop_
_entity_poly.entity_id
_entity_poly.type
_entity_poly.pdbx_seq_one_letter_code
_entity_poly.pdbx_strand_id
1 'polypeptide(L)'
;EHLLRFVIDSLNELQEFIKETDGGLQRELSEGDHDGLIDIMGHLLAVRSRQRATDELFEPLKETITLLETYGQKMPEQVYIQLEELPERWETTKKIAATVRHEVSPLQNAEVTLIRKKCILFDGKQAEFRERFKLYAPFGFHAENPYTVLDKANQELEALEEEMLQMQESTRLFEVVLPEYKPMKQCRREIKLLKGLWDVIAYVKRSIDNWTKTQWRQINVEQMDVELRRFAKEIWSLDKEVRVWDAYTGLEGMVKDMAASLRAVRELQSPALRDRHWHQLMKAIGVSF
;
A
#
# COMPACT_ATOMS: atom_id res chain seq x y z
N GLU A 1 -22.99 11.76 -39.18
CA GLU A 1 -21.67 12.27 -38.74
C GLU A 1 -20.99 11.39 -37.69
N HIS A 2 -21.63 11.05 -36.57
CA HIS A 2 -21.01 10.20 -35.53
C HIS A 2 -20.58 8.80 -36.02
N LEU A 3 -21.41 8.10 -36.79
CA LEU A 3 -21.09 6.76 -37.31
C LEU A 3 -19.95 6.79 -38.35
N LEU A 4 -19.94 7.81 -39.20
CA LEU A 4 -18.87 8.08 -40.18
C LEU A 4 -17.52 8.23 -39.50
N ARG A 5 -17.48 9.10 -38.49
CA ARG A 5 -16.26 9.37 -37.72
C ARG A 5 -15.82 8.14 -36.92
N PHE A 6 -16.76 7.40 -36.33
CA PHE A 6 -16.46 6.16 -35.64
C PHE A 6 -15.78 5.11 -36.52
N VAL A 7 -16.28 4.89 -37.75
CA VAL A 7 -15.68 3.93 -38.71
C VAL A 7 -14.27 4.38 -39.11
N ILE A 8 -14.10 5.65 -39.48
CA ILE A 8 -12.80 6.19 -39.90
C ILE A 8 -11.78 6.15 -38.75
N ASP A 9 -12.16 6.60 -37.56
CA ASP A 9 -11.28 6.63 -36.40
C ASP A 9 -10.86 5.21 -35.99
N SER A 10 -11.79 4.24 -36.03
CA SER A 10 -11.49 2.83 -35.68
C SER A 10 -10.54 2.15 -36.67
N LEU A 11 -10.69 2.40 -37.97
CA LEU A 11 -9.82 1.81 -38.99
C LEU A 11 -8.43 2.45 -38.99
N ASN A 12 -8.35 3.77 -38.81
CA ASN A 12 -7.07 4.48 -38.70
C ASN A 12 -6.30 4.06 -37.45
N GLU A 13 -6.97 3.96 -36.31
CA GLU A 13 -6.34 3.54 -35.07
C GLU A 13 -5.85 2.08 -35.15
N LEU A 14 -6.61 1.18 -35.79
CA LEU A 14 -6.13 -0.18 -36.05
C LEU A 14 -4.93 -0.21 -37.00
N GLN A 15 -4.91 0.64 -38.03
CA GLN A 15 -3.80 0.75 -38.96
C GLN A 15 -2.53 1.25 -38.27
N GLU A 16 -2.63 2.26 -37.42
CA GLU A 16 -1.51 2.76 -36.62
C GLU A 16 -1.00 1.68 -35.65
N PHE A 17 -1.92 1.00 -34.97
CA PHE A 17 -1.58 -0.11 -34.07
C PHE A 17 -0.81 -1.24 -34.78
N ILE A 18 -1.27 -1.67 -35.96
CA ILE A 18 -0.59 -2.70 -36.75
C ILE A 18 0.82 -2.24 -37.14
N LYS A 19 0.95 -1.00 -37.62
CA LYS A 19 2.24 -0.45 -38.05
C LYS A 19 3.25 -0.36 -36.90
N GLU A 20 2.81 0.12 -35.73
CA GLU A 20 3.64 0.22 -34.53
C GLU A 20 4.04 -1.16 -34.02
N THR A 21 3.09 -2.09 -33.95
CA THR A 21 3.31 -3.45 -33.47
C THR A 21 4.24 -4.24 -34.38
N ASP A 22 4.03 -4.20 -35.70
CA ASP A 22 4.92 -4.88 -36.66
C ASP A 22 6.34 -4.31 -36.59
N GLY A 23 6.48 -2.99 -36.44
CA GLY A 23 7.77 -2.33 -36.26
C GLY A 23 8.49 -2.79 -34.98
N GLY A 24 7.76 -2.92 -33.87
CA GLY A 24 8.31 -3.42 -32.60
C GLY A 24 8.66 -4.91 -32.63
N LEU A 25 7.83 -5.74 -33.27
CA LEU A 25 8.06 -7.19 -33.40
C LEU A 25 9.22 -7.56 -34.33
N GLN A 26 9.54 -6.71 -35.30
CA GLN A 26 10.65 -6.91 -36.25
C GLN A 26 12.01 -6.43 -35.71
N ARG A 27 12.04 -5.88 -34.49
CA ARG A 27 13.28 -5.44 -33.86
C ARG A 27 14.18 -6.63 -33.55
N GLU A 28 15.43 -6.58 -34.01
CA GLU A 28 16.42 -7.63 -33.72
C GLU A 28 16.82 -7.60 -32.24
N LEU A 29 16.75 -8.76 -31.58
CA LEU A 29 17.28 -8.94 -30.23
C LEU A 29 18.76 -9.28 -30.29
N SER A 30 19.57 -8.54 -29.53
CA SER A 30 20.96 -8.92 -29.25
C SER A 30 21.04 -9.68 -27.91
N GLU A 31 21.99 -10.61 -27.78
CA GLU A 31 22.20 -11.33 -26.51
C GLU A 31 22.47 -10.33 -25.37
N GLY A 32 21.55 -10.29 -24.39
CA GLY A 32 21.64 -9.39 -23.23
C GLY A 32 20.77 -8.12 -23.31
N ASP A 33 20.00 -7.91 -24.39
CA ASP A 33 19.08 -6.77 -24.50
C ASP A 33 17.77 -7.01 -23.74
N HIS A 34 17.80 -6.77 -22.43
CA HIS A 34 16.63 -6.89 -21.55
C HIS A 34 15.53 -5.89 -21.93
N ASP A 35 15.90 -4.66 -22.29
CA ASP A 35 14.96 -3.62 -22.69
C ASP A 35 14.28 -3.96 -24.02
N GLY A 36 15.02 -4.53 -24.98
CA GLY A 36 14.46 -5.06 -26.22
C GLY A 36 13.49 -6.24 -26.00
N LEU A 37 13.81 -7.14 -25.08
CA LEU A 37 12.90 -8.24 -24.73
C LEU A 37 11.60 -7.71 -24.09
N ILE A 38 11.71 -6.70 -23.22
CA ILE A 38 10.57 -6.03 -22.60
C ILE A 38 9.64 -5.41 -23.66
N ASP A 39 10.22 -4.70 -24.62
CA ASP A 39 9.53 -4.03 -25.72
C ASP A 39 8.74 -5.04 -26.59
N ILE A 40 9.42 -6.11 -27.03
CA ILE A 40 8.79 -7.19 -27.81
C ILE A 40 7.69 -7.89 -27.02
N MET A 41 7.93 -8.18 -25.73
CA MET A 41 6.92 -8.78 -24.86
C MET A 41 5.68 -7.90 -24.72
N GLY A 42 5.87 -6.56 -24.63
CA GLY A 42 4.78 -5.58 -24.62
C GLY A 42 3.91 -5.65 -25.86
N HIS A 43 4.52 -5.68 -27.05
CA HIS A 43 3.80 -5.82 -28.32
C HIS A 43 3.10 -7.17 -28.45
N LEU A 44 3.72 -8.28 -28.03
CA LEU A 44 3.11 -9.61 -28.02
C LEU A 44 1.87 -9.67 -27.10
N LEU A 45 1.95 -9.04 -25.93
CA LEU A 45 0.84 -8.89 -24.99
C LEU A 45 -0.30 -8.05 -25.58
N ALA A 46 0.03 -6.93 -26.22
CA ALA A 46 -0.93 -6.04 -26.86
C ALA A 46 -1.72 -6.77 -27.96
N VAL A 47 -1.03 -7.47 -28.87
CA VAL A 47 -1.64 -8.29 -29.94
C VAL A 47 -2.62 -9.29 -29.34
N ARG A 48 -2.20 -10.05 -28.33
CA ARG A 48 -3.06 -11.07 -27.71
C ARG A 48 -4.27 -10.47 -27.01
N SER A 49 -4.10 -9.36 -26.28
CA SER A 49 -5.19 -8.71 -25.55
C SER A 49 -6.27 -8.16 -26.48
N ARG A 50 -5.84 -7.65 -27.64
CA ARG A 50 -6.71 -7.01 -28.62
C ARG A 50 -7.31 -7.99 -29.63
N GLN A 51 -6.73 -9.18 -29.77
CA GLN A 51 -7.04 -10.11 -30.84
C GLN A 51 -8.52 -10.39 -31.01
N ARG A 52 -9.21 -10.76 -29.93
CA ARG A 52 -10.65 -11.06 -30.00
C ARG A 52 -11.47 -9.83 -30.40
N ALA A 53 -11.17 -8.67 -29.80
CA ALA A 53 -11.88 -7.44 -30.08
C ALA A 53 -11.70 -6.99 -31.53
N THR A 54 -10.48 -7.06 -32.06
CA THR A 54 -10.17 -6.72 -33.45
C THR A 54 -10.79 -7.71 -34.44
N ASP A 55 -10.72 -9.02 -34.17
CA ASP A 55 -11.33 -10.04 -35.03
C ASP A 55 -12.86 -9.85 -35.12
N GLU A 56 -13.52 -9.47 -34.02
CA GLU A 56 -14.97 -9.19 -33.95
C GLU A 56 -15.36 -7.78 -34.48
N LEU A 57 -14.40 -6.87 -34.67
CA LEU A 57 -14.66 -5.46 -35.07
C LEU A 57 -15.03 -5.31 -36.55
N PHE A 58 -14.48 -6.15 -37.43
CA PHE A 58 -14.64 -5.96 -38.88
C PHE A 58 -16.07 -6.17 -39.39
N GLU A 59 -16.83 -7.09 -38.79
CA GLU A 59 -18.19 -7.39 -39.22
C GLU A 59 -19.16 -6.23 -38.91
N PRO A 60 -19.22 -5.67 -37.68
CA PRO A 60 -20.02 -4.49 -37.38
C PRO A 60 -19.66 -3.26 -38.23
N LEU A 61 -18.38 -3.09 -38.59
CA LEU A 61 -17.95 -1.98 -39.45
C LEU A 61 -18.50 -2.13 -40.87
N LYS A 62 -18.49 -3.35 -41.44
CA LYS A 62 -19.11 -3.65 -42.75
C LYS A 62 -20.62 -3.38 -42.73
N GLU A 63 -21.31 -3.83 -41.69
CA GLU A 63 -22.75 -3.56 -41.51
C GLU A 63 -23.04 -2.07 -41.39
N THR A 64 -22.20 -1.32 -40.67
CA THR A 64 -22.37 0.14 -40.52
C THR A 64 -22.16 0.87 -41.85
N ILE A 65 -21.19 0.45 -42.67
CA ILE A 65 -20.93 1.03 -44.00
C ILE A 65 -22.11 0.74 -44.94
N THR A 66 -22.60 -0.51 -44.99
CA THR A 66 -23.76 -0.86 -45.83
C THR A 66 -25.01 -0.08 -45.39
N LEU A 67 -25.23 0.10 -44.08
CA LEU A 67 -26.31 0.95 -43.57
C LEU A 67 -26.15 2.40 -44.04
N LEU A 68 -24.96 3.00 -43.89
CA LEU A 68 -24.71 4.38 -44.33
C LEU A 68 -24.95 4.58 -45.84
N GLU A 69 -24.62 3.57 -46.65
CA GLU A 69 -24.91 3.55 -48.09
C GLU A 69 -26.41 3.53 -48.38
N THR A 70 -27.22 2.76 -47.62
CA THR A 70 -28.69 2.77 -47.78
C THR A 70 -29.31 4.14 -47.47
N TYR A 71 -28.67 4.93 -46.61
CA TYR A 71 -29.06 6.32 -46.32
C TYR A 71 -28.44 7.34 -47.28
N GLY A 72 -27.76 6.90 -48.35
CA GLY A 72 -27.19 7.77 -49.38
C GLY A 72 -25.87 8.43 -49.01
N GLN A 73 -25.21 8.03 -47.92
CA GLN A 73 -23.88 8.51 -47.55
C GLN A 73 -22.82 7.52 -48.05
N LYS A 74 -22.11 7.88 -49.12
CA LYS A 74 -20.95 7.12 -49.60
C LYS A 74 -19.74 7.39 -48.72
N MET A 75 -19.00 6.33 -48.38
CA MET A 75 -17.74 6.46 -47.67
C MET A 75 -16.61 6.90 -48.63
N PRO A 76 -15.54 7.52 -48.12
CA PRO A 76 -14.32 7.74 -48.90
C PRO A 76 -13.74 6.42 -49.43
N GLU A 77 -13.16 6.42 -50.62
CA GLU A 77 -12.51 5.22 -51.22
C GLU A 77 -11.45 4.61 -50.29
N GLN A 78 -10.74 5.45 -49.54
CA GLN A 78 -9.75 5.05 -48.54
C GLN A 78 -10.30 4.06 -47.49
N VAL A 79 -11.57 4.22 -47.09
CA VAL A 79 -12.22 3.36 -46.08
C VAL A 79 -12.46 1.95 -46.63
N TYR A 80 -12.85 1.83 -47.90
CA TYR A 80 -13.05 0.53 -48.55
C TYR A 80 -11.72 -0.21 -48.71
N ILE A 81 -10.67 0.50 -49.13
CA ILE A 81 -9.31 -0.05 -49.23
C ILE A 81 -8.83 -0.55 -47.85
N GLN A 82 -9.01 0.25 -46.80
CA GLN A 82 -8.68 -0.16 -45.42
C GLN A 82 -9.47 -1.39 -44.97
N LEU A 83 -10.75 -1.49 -45.31
CA LEU A 83 -11.61 -2.59 -44.89
C LEU A 83 -11.26 -3.92 -45.59
N GLU A 84 -10.70 -3.87 -46.80
CA GLU A 84 -10.17 -5.04 -47.51
C GLU A 84 -8.76 -5.41 -47.04
N GLU A 85 -7.86 -4.42 -46.88
CA GLU A 85 -6.45 -4.67 -46.58
C GLU A 85 -6.15 -4.94 -45.09
N LEU A 86 -6.83 -4.25 -44.16
CA LEU A 86 -6.53 -4.36 -42.72
C LEU A 86 -6.75 -5.77 -42.15
N PRO A 87 -7.78 -6.55 -42.55
CA PRO A 87 -7.91 -7.95 -42.14
C PRO A 87 -6.68 -8.79 -42.52
N GLU A 88 -6.17 -8.64 -43.75
CA GLU A 88 -5.00 -9.40 -44.20
C GLU A 88 -3.71 -8.97 -43.48
N ARG A 89 -3.54 -7.66 -43.28
CA ARG A 89 -2.42 -7.13 -42.48
C ARG A 89 -2.48 -7.62 -41.05
N TRP A 90 -3.67 -7.63 -40.44
CA TRP A 90 -3.89 -8.15 -39.10
C TRP A 90 -3.56 -9.64 -38.98
N GLU A 91 -3.97 -10.47 -39.95
CA GLU A 91 -3.55 -11.89 -40.01
C GLU A 91 -2.03 -12.04 -40.14
N THR A 92 -1.39 -11.16 -40.89
CA THR A 92 0.07 -11.14 -41.06
C THR A 92 0.76 -10.79 -39.74
N THR A 93 0.31 -9.74 -39.05
CA THR A 93 0.79 -9.37 -37.70
C THR A 93 0.61 -10.52 -36.71
N LYS A 94 -0.54 -11.23 -36.73
CA LYS A 94 -0.76 -12.41 -35.88
C LYS A 94 0.26 -13.53 -36.17
N LYS A 95 0.61 -13.76 -37.43
CA LYS A 95 1.64 -14.74 -37.82
C LYS A 95 3.04 -14.31 -37.35
N ILE A 96 3.41 -13.05 -37.57
CA ILE A 96 4.69 -12.49 -37.11
C ILE A 96 4.79 -12.64 -35.59
N ALA A 97 3.75 -12.24 -34.85
CA ALA A 97 3.69 -12.37 -33.40
C ALA A 97 3.81 -13.84 -32.93
N ALA A 98 3.26 -14.81 -33.67
CA ALA A 98 3.39 -16.22 -33.34
C ALA A 98 4.83 -16.73 -33.53
N THR A 99 5.50 -16.32 -34.63
CA THR A 99 6.90 -16.67 -34.90
C THR A 99 7.84 -16.05 -33.87
N VAL A 100 7.73 -14.74 -33.63
CA VAL A 100 8.55 -14.02 -32.65
C VAL A 100 8.36 -14.62 -31.26
N ARG A 101 7.13 -14.95 -30.86
CA ARG A 101 6.86 -15.63 -29.58
C ARG A 101 7.61 -16.96 -29.43
N HIS A 102 7.70 -17.75 -30.51
CA HIS A 102 8.45 -19.00 -30.49
C HIS A 102 9.96 -18.75 -30.35
N GLU A 103 10.49 -17.76 -31.07
CA GLU A 103 11.92 -17.38 -31.03
C GLU A 103 12.35 -16.83 -29.67
N VAL A 104 11.54 -15.96 -29.05
CA VAL A 104 11.85 -15.37 -27.73
C VAL A 104 11.52 -16.30 -26.57
N SER A 105 10.84 -17.44 -26.81
CA SER A 105 10.40 -18.35 -25.74
C SER A 105 11.52 -18.83 -24.81
N PRO A 106 12.73 -19.21 -25.30
CA PRO A 106 13.83 -19.60 -24.42
C PRO A 106 14.30 -18.46 -23.51
N LEU A 107 14.42 -17.24 -24.05
CA LEU A 107 14.82 -16.05 -23.29
C LEU A 107 13.74 -15.67 -22.26
N GLN A 108 12.48 -15.70 -22.67
CA GLN A 108 11.34 -15.49 -21.78
C GLN A 108 11.32 -16.49 -20.63
N ASN A 109 11.54 -17.78 -20.90
CA ASN A 109 11.59 -18.82 -19.87
C ASN A 109 12.75 -18.64 -18.88
N ALA A 110 13.91 -18.17 -19.38
CA ALA A 110 15.05 -17.84 -18.53
C ALA A 110 14.72 -16.66 -17.59
N GLU A 111 14.12 -15.60 -18.11
CA GLU A 111 13.68 -14.45 -17.32
C GLU A 111 12.59 -14.81 -16.30
N VAL A 112 11.58 -15.58 -16.71
CA VAL A 112 10.54 -16.08 -15.79
C VAL A 112 11.15 -16.91 -14.66
N THR A 113 12.17 -17.71 -14.94
CA THR A 113 12.89 -18.48 -13.92
C THR A 113 13.64 -17.56 -12.95
N LEU A 114 14.26 -16.50 -13.47
CA LEU A 114 14.95 -15.49 -12.65
C LEU A 114 13.97 -14.70 -11.78
N ILE A 115 12.84 -14.29 -12.32
CA ILE A 115 11.74 -13.63 -11.60
C ILE A 115 11.23 -14.53 -10.47
N ARG A 116 10.98 -15.82 -10.75
CA ARG A 116 10.56 -16.77 -9.71
C ARG A 116 11.58 -16.91 -8.60
N LYS A 117 12.88 -16.96 -8.92
CA LYS A 117 13.96 -16.97 -7.91
C LYS A 117 13.95 -15.70 -7.07
N LYS A 118 13.79 -14.52 -7.69
CA LYS A 118 13.66 -13.23 -6.98
C LYS A 118 12.46 -13.22 -6.02
N CYS A 119 11.31 -13.75 -6.45
CA CYS A 119 10.12 -13.85 -5.61
C CYS A 119 10.39 -14.70 -4.35
N ILE A 120 11.04 -15.87 -4.51
CA ILE A 120 11.40 -16.74 -3.38
C ILE A 120 12.35 -16.04 -2.40
N LEU A 121 13.34 -15.31 -2.91
CA LEU A 121 14.26 -14.54 -2.06
C LEU A 121 13.53 -13.42 -1.31
N PHE A 122 12.61 -12.74 -1.98
CA PHE A 122 11.79 -11.70 -1.38
C PHE A 122 10.85 -12.25 -0.30
N ASP A 123 10.26 -13.42 -0.52
CA ASP A 123 9.48 -14.13 0.51
C ASP A 123 10.32 -14.40 1.77
N GLY A 124 11.59 -14.77 1.60
CA GLY A 124 12.54 -14.91 2.72
C GLY A 124 12.76 -13.58 3.45
N LYS A 125 13.05 -12.50 2.71
CA LYS A 125 13.26 -11.16 3.27
C LYS A 125 12.05 -10.66 4.06
N GLN A 126 10.83 -10.83 3.53
CA GLN A 126 9.61 -10.38 4.21
C GLN A 126 9.41 -11.15 5.53
N ALA A 127 9.68 -12.46 5.53
CA ALA A 127 9.51 -13.31 6.70
C ALA A 127 10.52 -12.94 7.77
N GLU A 128 11.78 -12.70 7.38
CA GLU A 128 12.80 -12.21 8.28
C GLU A 128 12.42 -10.85 8.88
N PHE A 129 11.97 -9.89 8.06
CA PHE A 129 11.49 -8.60 8.55
C PHE A 129 10.35 -8.78 9.55
N ARG A 130 9.37 -9.64 9.27
CA ARG A 130 8.24 -9.92 10.16
C ARG A 130 8.69 -10.46 11.51
N GLU A 131 9.60 -11.43 11.52
CA GLU A 131 10.10 -12.02 12.77
C GLU A 131 10.93 -11.02 13.57
N ARG A 132 11.80 -10.24 12.91
CA ARG A 132 12.54 -9.17 13.59
C ARG A 132 11.57 -8.12 14.16
N PHE A 133 10.58 -7.68 13.38
CA PHE A 133 9.59 -6.69 13.81
C PHE A 133 8.84 -7.15 15.05
N LYS A 134 8.42 -8.41 15.13
CA LYS A 134 7.78 -8.96 16.35
C LYS A 134 8.67 -8.86 17.61
N LEU A 135 9.99 -8.98 17.45
CA LEU A 135 10.94 -8.97 18.57
C LEU A 135 11.28 -7.57 19.05
N TYR A 136 11.52 -6.62 18.14
CA TYR A 136 11.98 -5.28 18.51
C TYR A 136 10.87 -4.25 18.58
N ALA A 137 9.70 -4.48 17.97
CA ALA A 137 8.67 -3.46 17.90
C ALA A 137 8.18 -3.10 19.32
N PRO A 138 7.85 -1.82 19.57
CA PRO A 138 7.55 -1.33 20.89
C PRO A 138 6.12 -1.69 21.32
N PHE A 139 5.84 -2.99 21.44
CA PHE A 139 4.57 -3.52 21.94
C PHE A 139 4.46 -3.43 23.47
N GLY A 140 5.59 -3.28 24.17
CA GLY A 140 5.65 -3.15 25.62
C GLY A 140 5.57 -1.70 26.09
N PHE A 141 4.90 -1.44 27.21
CA PHE A 141 4.72 -0.08 27.74
C PHE A 141 6.03 0.60 28.17
N HIS A 142 7.04 -0.21 28.49
CA HIS A 142 8.38 0.21 28.90
C HIS A 142 9.39 0.22 27.75
N ALA A 143 8.95 0.15 26.49
CA ALA A 143 9.86 0.21 25.36
C ALA A 143 10.65 1.52 25.36
N GLU A 144 11.97 1.40 25.18
CA GLU A 144 12.87 2.54 25.06
C GLU A 144 12.83 3.12 23.64
N ASN A 145 12.80 4.45 23.53
CA ASN A 145 12.84 5.19 22.26
C ASN A 145 11.89 4.64 21.18
N PRO A 146 10.58 4.48 21.48
CA PRO A 146 9.61 3.81 20.60
C PRO A 146 9.52 4.43 19.21
N TYR A 147 9.67 5.76 19.10
CA TYR A 147 9.66 6.46 17.82
C TYR A 147 10.85 6.08 16.93
N THR A 148 12.06 6.02 17.48
CA THR A 148 13.25 5.66 16.68
C THR A 148 13.17 4.24 16.11
N VAL A 149 12.59 3.32 16.90
CA VAL A 149 12.37 1.94 16.50
C VAL A 149 11.30 1.86 15.41
N LEU A 150 10.19 2.60 15.57
CA LEU A 150 9.11 2.66 14.57
C LEU A 150 9.56 3.32 13.27
N ASP A 151 10.34 4.39 13.34
CA ASP A 151 10.85 5.09 12.15
C ASP A 151 11.77 4.18 11.35
N LYS A 152 12.68 3.46 12.03
CA LYS A 152 13.54 2.46 11.38
C LYS A 152 12.72 1.33 10.76
N ALA A 153 11.73 0.81 11.47
CA ALA A 153 10.83 -0.23 10.93
C ALA A 153 10.04 0.26 9.72
N ASN A 154 9.60 1.53 9.73
CA ASN A 154 8.87 2.13 8.62
C ASN A 154 9.78 2.30 7.39
N GLN A 155 11.03 2.74 7.56
CA GLN A 155 12.00 2.83 6.46
C GLN A 155 12.33 1.47 5.85
N GLU A 156 12.57 0.45 6.69
CA GLU A 156 12.79 -0.93 6.21
C GLU A 156 11.58 -1.45 5.43
N LEU A 157 10.36 -1.18 5.92
CA LEU A 157 9.13 -1.60 5.25
C LEU A 157 8.89 -0.85 3.93
N GLU A 158 9.20 0.44 3.87
CA GLU A 158 9.14 1.24 2.64
C GLU A 158 10.06 0.69 1.56
N ALA A 159 11.31 0.37 1.91
CA ALA A 159 12.24 -0.26 0.98
C ALA A 159 11.73 -1.61 0.45
N LEU A 160 11.10 -2.43 1.32
CA LEU A 160 10.48 -3.69 0.89
C LEU A 160 9.25 -3.46 -0.01
N GLU A 161 8.44 -2.45 0.27
CA GLU A 161 7.29 -2.10 -0.57
C GLU A 161 7.71 -1.58 -1.95
N GLU A 162 8.79 -0.80 -2.02
CA GLU A 162 9.39 -0.37 -3.29
C GLU A 162 9.93 -1.57 -4.09
N GLU A 163 10.67 -2.48 -3.45
CA GLU A 163 11.15 -3.71 -4.08
C GLU A 163 9.98 -4.58 -4.60
N MET A 164 8.88 -4.66 -3.82
CA MET A 164 7.65 -5.34 -4.23
C MET A 164 7.01 -4.70 -5.47
N LEU A 165 6.92 -3.37 -5.53
CA LEU A 165 6.36 -2.66 -6.68
C LEU A 165 7.16 -2.93 -7.95
N GLN A 166 8.50 -2.89 -7.88
CA GLN A 166 9.38 -3.21 -9.00
C GLN A 166 9.21 -4.66 -9.48
N MET A 167 9.03 -5.61 -8.56
CA MET A 167 8.72 -6.99 -8.91
C MET A 167 7.31 -7.15 -9.51
N GLN A 168 6.31 -6.40 -9.02
CA GLN A 168 4.96 -6.38 -9.60
C GLN A 168 4.98 -5.93 -11.06
N GLU A 169 5.77 -4.91 -11.38
CA GLU A 169 5.94 -4.45 -12.75
C GLU A 169 6.60 -5.53 -13.64
N SER A 170 7.70 -6.12 -13.16
CA SER A 170 8.40 -7.21 -13.86
C SER A 170 7.50 -8.42 -14.11
N THR A 171 6.74 -8.83 -13.09
CA THR A 171 5.86 -10.02 -13.18
C THR A 171 4.64 -9.80 -14.04
N ARG A 172 4.08 -8.58 -14.07
CA ARG A 172 2.99 -8.21 -14.98
C ARG A 172 3.41 -8.36 -16.44
N LEU A 173 4.64 -7.95 -16.76
CA LEU A 173 5.17 -8.01 -18.11
C LEU A 173 5.42 -9.44 -18.60
N PHE A 174 5.86 -10.33 -17.70
CA PHE A 174 6.11 -11.74 -18.01
C PHE A 174 4.94 -12.67 -17.62
N GLU A 175 3.79 -12.12 -17.25
CA GLU A 175 2.58 -12.84 -16.85
C GLU A 175 2.79 -13.88 -15.74
N VAL A 176 3.72 -13.58 -14.84
CA VAL A 176 3.99 -14.41 -13.67
C VAL A 176 2.99 -14.04 -12.58
N VAL A 177 2.23 -15.02 -12.09
CA VAL A 177 1.33 -14.80 -10.96
C VAL A 177 2.16 -14.54 -9.70
N LEU A 178 1.99 -13.36 -9.11
CA LEU A 178 2.58 -13.03 -7.82
C LEU A 178 1.70 -13.50 -6.66
N PRO A 179 2.30 -14.03 -5.58
CA PRO A 179 1.59 -14.22 -4.32
C PRO A 179 1.06 -12.89 -3.78
N GLU A 180 -0.08 -12.94 -3.10
CA GLU A 180 -0.52 -11.77 -2.34
C GLU A 180 0.27 -11.66 -1.03
N TYR A 181 1.06 -10.61 -0.90
CA TYR A 181 1.89 -10.35 0.29
C TYR A 181 1.08 -9.74 1.45
N LYS A 182 0.15 -10.51 2.02
CA LYS A 182 -0.67 -10.13 3.18
C LYS A 182 0.14 -9.73 4.44
N PRO A 183 1.25 -10.40 4.80
CA PRO A 183 2.01 -10.07 6.01
C PRO A 183 2.61 -8.65 6.02
N MET A 184 3.03 -8.14 4.86
CA MET A 184 3.55 -6.76 4.75
C MET A 184 2.46 -5.72 5.01
N LYS A 185 1.28 -5.91 4.40
CA LYS A 185 0.11 -5.03 4.64
C LYS A 185 -0.25 -5.01 6.13
N GLN A 186 -0.16 -6.16 6.80
CA GLN A 186 -0.36 -6.26 8.24
C GLN A 186 0.69 -5.47 9.03
N CYS A 187 1.99 -5.62 8.72
CA CYS A 187 3.05 -4.84 9.37
C CYS A 187 2.86 -3.34 9.18
N ARG A 188 2.48 -2.89 7.97
CA ARG A 188 2.19 -1.48 7.69
C ARG A 188 1.07 -0.95 8.57
N ARG A 189 0.02 -1.75 8.78
CA ARG A 189 -1.10 -1.40 9.66
C ARG A 189 -0.65 -1.33 11.12
N GLU A 190 0.08 -2.34 11.59
CA GLU A 190 0.60 -2.40 12.96
C GLU A 190 1.52 -1.21 13.28
N ILE A 191 2.42 -0.81 12.37
CA ILE A 191 3.27 0.39 12.55
C ILE A 191 2.44 1.66 12.72
N LYS A 192 1.42 1.88 11.87
CA LYS A 192 0.54 3.06 11.96
C LYS A 192 -0.22 3.09 13.29
N LEU A 193 -0.75 1.95 13.70
CA LEU A 193 -1.46 1.79 14.96
C LEU A 193 -0.56 1.99 16.18
N LEU A 194 0.66 1.43 16.16
CA LEU A 194 1.67 1.63 17.19
C LEU A 194 2.07 3.11 17.30
N LYS A 195 2.26 3.80 16.17
CA LYS A 195 2.56 5.24 16.17
C LYS A 195 1.47 6.04 16.87
N GLY A 196 0.20 5.79 16.52
CA GLY A 196 -0.94 6.44 17.16
C GLY A 196 -1.04 6.14 18.66
N LEU A 197 -0.84 4.88 19.06
CA LEU A 197 -0.81 4.50 20.47
C LEU A 197 0.31 5.22 21.23
N TRP A 198 1.52 5.25 20.68
CA TRP A 198 2.68 5.89 21.32
C TRP A 198 2.53 7.41 21.40
N ASP A 199 1.83 8.05 20.47
CA ASP A 199 1.48 9.47 20.56
C ASP A 199 0.59 9.77 21.76
N VAL A 200 -0.44 8.93 22.00
CA VAL A 200 -1.28 9.05 23.20
C VAL A 200 -0.46 8.77 24.46
N ILE A 201 0.40 7.73 24.46
CA ILE A 201 1.27 7.43 25.61
C ILE A 201 2.17 8.62 25.94
N ALA A 202 2.85 9.19 24.94
CA ALA A 202 3.74 10.32 25.13
C ALA A 202 2.99 11.55 25.65
N TYR A 203 1.80 11.81 25.12
CA TYR A 203 0.95 12.92 25.55
C TYR A 203 0.49 12.77 27.01
N VAL A 204 0.00 11.59 27.40
CA VAL A 204 -0.44 11.30 28.77
C VAL A 204 0.75 11.35 29.73
N LYS A 205 1.88 10.71 29.41
CA LYS A 205 3.09 10.73 30.24
C LYS A 205 3.57 12.17 30.48
N ARG A 206 3.61 13.00 29.44
CA ARG A 206 4.02 14.41 29.55
C ARG A 206 3.04 15.23 30.38
N SER A 207 1.73 14.98 30.25
CA SER A 207 0.72 15.66 31.05
C SER A 207 0.84 15.32 32.54
N ILE A 208 1.03 14.04 32.84
CA ILE A 208 1.28 13.54 34.20
C ILE A 208 2.58 14.13 34.78
N ASP A 209 3.67 14.13 34.02
CA ASP A 209 4.95 14.70 34.45
C ASP A 209 4.86 16.22 34.73
N ASN A 210 4.03 16.95 33.98
CA ASN A 210 3.75 18.35 34.29
C ASN A 210 2.95 18.52 35.59
N TRP A 211 1.98 17.63 35.85
CA TRP A 211 1.19 17.67 37.07
C TRP A 211 2.02 17.35 38.31
N THR A 212 2.93 16.39 38.25
CA THR A 212 3.80 16.03 39.38
C THR A 212 4.79 17.15 39.72
N LYS A 213 5.10 18.04 38.77
CA LYS A 213 5.94 19.24 38.98
C LYS A 213 5.15 20.46 39.47
N THR A 214 3.82 20.40 39.50
CA THR A 214 2.97 21.52 39.93
C THR A 214 3.06 21.69 41.44
N GLN A 215 3.20 22.93 41.92
CA GLN A 215 3.27 23.22 43.36
C GLN A 215 1.97 22.82 44.07
N TRP A 216 2.07 22.29 45.30
CA TRP A 216 0.92 21.77 46.07
C TRP A 216 -0.29 22.73 46.13
N ARG A 217 -0.04 24.03 46.30
CA ARG A 217 -1.09 25.07 46.40
C ARG A 217 -1.76 25.39 45.04
N GLN A 218 -1.13 25.02 43.94
CA GLN A 218 -1.60 25.27 42.58
C GLN A 218 -2.27 24.05 41.95
N ILE A 219 -2.27 22.89 42.63
CA ILE A 219 -2.91 21.67 42.15
C ILE A 219 -4.43 21.88 42.10
N ASN A 220 -4.98 21.82 40.89
CA ASN A 220 -6.41 21.84 40.63
C ASN A 220 -6.91 20.43 40.31
N VAL A 221 -7.42 19.73 41.33
CA VAL A 221 -7.86 18.33 41.21
C VAL A 221 -9.03 18.18 40.23
N GLU A 222 -10.00 19.10 40.24
CA GLU A 222 -11.18 19.03 39.36
C GLU A 222 -10.79 19.15 37.88
N GLN A 223 -9.84 20.05 37.56
CA GLN A 223 -9.31 20.16 36.20
C GLN A 223 -8.57 18.88 35.78
N MET A 224 -7.71 18.34 36.64
CA MET A 224 -6.97 17.11 36.35
C MET A 224 -7.90 15.91 36.18
N ASP A 225 -8.99 15.82 36.95
CA ASP A 225 -10.02 14.78 36.80
C ASP A 225 -10.76 14.87 35.45
N VAL A 226 -11.06 16.08 34.97
CA VAL A 226 -11.65 16.28 33.64
C VAL A 226 -10.68 15.79 32.55
N GLU A 227 -9.40 16.11 32.69
CA GLU A 227 -8.34 15.69 31.76
C GLU A 227 -8.14 14.16 31.75
N LEU A 228 -8.12 13.50 32.92
CA LEU A 228 -8.05 12.04 32.99
C LEU A 228 -9.25 11.35 32.32
N ARG A 229 -10.47 11.91 32.47
CA ARG A 229 -11.65 11.41 31.75
C ARG A 229 -11.53 11.60 30.25
N ARG A 230 -10.89 12.69 29.80
CA ARG A 230 -10.58 12.91 28.38
C ARG A 230 -9.57 11.88 27.87
N PHE A 231 -8.47 11.63 28.59
CA PHE A 231 -7.52 10.58 28.24
C PHE A 231 -8.18 9.21 28.16
N ALA A 232 -9.05 8.86 29.11
CA ALA A 232 -9.79 7.60 29.05
C ALA A 232 -10.64 7.51 27.77
N LYS A 233 -11.33 8.58 27.35
CA LYS A 233 -12.07 8.60 26.09
C LYS A 233 -11.17 8.43 24.86
N GLU A 234 -10.03 9.12 24.84
CA GLU A 234 -9.05 9.00 23.75
C GLU A 234 -8.50 7.57 23.64
N ILE A 235 -8.11 6.96 24.76
CA ILE A 235 -7.66 5.56 24.84
C ILE A 235 -8.74 4.60 24.32
N TRP A 236 -10.01 4.84 24.67
CA TRP A 236 -11.12 4.01 24.21
C TRP A 236 -11.44 4.18 22.73
N SER A 237 -11.11 5.33 22.14
CA SER A 237 -11.30 5.62 20.72
C SER A 237 -10.23 5.01 19.81
N LEU A 238 -9.11 4.53 20.38
CA LEU A 238 -8.09 3.80 19.64
C LEU A 238 -8.66 2.49 19.04
N ASP A 239 -8.06 2.05 17.94
CA ASP A 239 -8.44 0.81 17.25
C ASP A 239 -8.42 -0.39 18.22
N LYS A 240 -9.41 -1.28 18.13
CA LYS A 240 -9.50 -2.44 19.02
C LYS A 240 -8.29 -3.37 18.91
N GLU A 241 -7.62 -3.37 17.76
CA GLU A 241 -6.40 -4.16 17.54
C GLU A 241 -5.25 -3.75 18.47
N VAL A 242 -5.20 -2.51 18.96
CA VAL A 242 -4.12 -2.09 19.86
C VAL A 242 -4.26 -2.66 21.27
N ARG A 243 -5.45 -3.15 21.63
CA ARG A 243 -5.78 -3.58 23.00
C ARG A 243 -5.05 -4.85 23.43
N VAL A 244 -4.53 -5.62 22.48
CA VAL A 244 -3.76 -6.83 22.76
C VAL A 244 -2.30 -6.52 23.14
N TRP A 245 -1.86 -5.27 22.94
CA TRP A 245 -0.49 -4.86 23.22
C TRP A 245 -0.33 -4.38 24.66
N ASP A 246 0.75 -4.81 25.29
CA ASP A 246 1.10 -4.40 26.66
C ASP A 246 1.21 -2.87 26.80
N ALA A 247 1.66 -2.17 25.75
CA ALA A 247 1.67 -0.71 25.69
C ALA A 247 0.29 -0.08 25.92
N TYR A 248 -0.79 -0.70 25.43
CA TYR A 248 -2.15 -0.25 25.68
C TYR A 248 -2.57 -0.51 27.13
N THR A 249 -2.31 -1.72 27.63
CA THR A 249 -2.65 -2.09 29.01
C THR A 249 -1.90 -1.22 30.03
N GLY A 250 -0.63 -0.93 29.79
CA GLY A 250 0.18 -0.04 30.62
C GLY A 250 -0.31 1.41 30.57
N LEU A 251 -0.74 1.91 29.42
CA LEU A 251 -1.36 3.24 29.29
C LEU A 251 -2.67 3.33 30.10
N GLU A 252 -3.53 2.33 29.96
CA GLU A 252 -4.79 2.27 30.69
C GLU A 252 -4.55 2.19 32.22
N GLY A 253 -3.58 1.38 32.64
CA GLY A 253 -3.13 1.27 34.03
C GLY A 253 -2.63 2.61 34.57
N MET A 254 -1.75 3.29 33.84
CA MET A 254 -1.22 4.61 34.22
C MET A 254 -2.33 5.64 34.47
N VAL A 255 -3.34 5.70 33.60
CA VAL A 255 -4.48 6.63 33.78
C VAL A 255 -5.33 6.23 34.99
N LYS A 256 -5.56 4.93 35.23
CA LYS A 256 -6.30 4.42 36.40
C LYS A 256 -5.56 4.73 37.70
N ASP A 257 -4.26 4.49 37.74
CA ASP A 257 -3.40 4.72 38.91
C ASP A 257 -3.32 6.22 39.24
N MET A 258 -3.22 7.08 38.22
CA MET A 258 -3.28 8.53 38.44
C MET A 258 -4.65 8.98 38.95
N ALA A 259 -5.75 8.41 38.42
CA ALA A 259 -7.10 8.72 38.92
C ALA A 259 -7.29 8.31 40.39
N ALA A 260 -6.75 7.15 40.79
CA ALA A 260 -6.74 6.73 42.19
C ALA A 260 -5.88 7.69 43.05
N SER A 261 -4.72 8.10 42.55
CA SER A 261 -3.82 9.03 43.24
C SER A 261 -4.46 10.41 43.44
N LEU A 262 -5.18 10.94 42.44
CA LEU A 262 -5.88 12.23 42.55
C LEU A 262 -6.97 12.22 43.63
N ARG A 263 -7.68 11.10 43.82
CA ARG A 263 -8.64 10.96 44.93
C ARG A 263 -7.96 11.12 46.28
N ALA A 264 -6.79 10.52 46.46
CA ALA A 264 -6.00 10.70 47.68
C ALA A 264 -5.53 12.15 47.85
N VAL A 265 -5.07 12.80 46.77
CA VAL A 265 -4.67 14.22 46.79
C VAL A 265 -5.83 15.13 47.19
N ARG A 266 -7.05 14.85 46.72
CA ARG A 266 -8.26 15.60 47.09
C ARG A 266 -8.50 15.59 48.60
N GLU A 267 -8.42 14.42 49.23
CA GLU A 267 -8.57 14.27 50.68
C GLU A 267 -7.44 14.98 51.41
N LEU A 268 -6.21 14.91 50.88
CA LEU A 268 -5.02 15.56 51.44
C LEU A 268 -5.01 17.09 51.30
N GLN A 269 -5.79 17.67 50.38
CA GLN A 269 -5.98 19.11 50.27
C GLN A 269 -7.05 19.66 51.24
N SER A 270 -7.73 18.80 51.99
CA SER A 270 -8.78 19.23 52.91
C SER A 270 -8.26 20.24 53.95
N PRO A 271 -8.94 21.39 54.15
CA PRO A 271 -8.55 22.38 55.16
C PRO A 271 -8.66 21.85 56.60
N ALA A 272 -9.27 20.68 56.80
CA ALA A 272 -9.31 20.00 58.09
C ALA A 272 -7.95 19.39 58.49
N LEU A 273 -7.03 19.22 57.54
CA LEU A 273 -5.69 18.69 57.81
C LEU A 273 -4.79 19.73 58.46
N ARG A 274 -4.05 19.29 59.48
CA ARG A 274 -3.10 20.09 60.26
C ARG A 274 -1.76 19.38 60.30
N ASP A 275 -0.69 20.07 60.68
CA ASP A 275 0.68 19.54 60.69
C ASP A 275 0.82 18.17 61.37
N ARG A 276 0.10 17.95 62.48
CA ARG A 276 0.10 16.65 63.17
C ARG A 276 -0.35 15.47 62.29
N HIS A 277 -1.29 15.71 61.37
CA HIS A 277 -1.77 14.68 60.44
C HIS A 277 -0.72 14.40 59.35
N TRP A 278 0.02 15.43 58.91
CA TRP A 278 1.16 15.26 58.00
C TRP A 278 2.29 14.44 58.65
N HIS A 279 2.58 14.67 59.93
CA HIS A 279 3.56 13.85 60.68
C HIS A 279 3.13 12.39 60.82
N GLN A 280 1.84 12.13 61.05
CA GLN A 280 1.30 10.77 61.07
C GLN A 280 1.39 10.10 59.70
N LEU A 281 1.07 10.82 58.62
CA LEU A 281 1.19 10.33 57.26
C LEU A 281 2.64 9.96 56.93
N MET A 282 3.59 10.86 57.17
CA MET A 282 5.03 10.63 56.97
C MET A 282 5.52 9.36 57.69
N LYS A 283 5.09 9.18 58.96
CA LYS A 283 5.43 7.99 59.74
C LYS A 283 4.82 6.71 59.16
N ALA A 284 3.60 6.78 58.64
CA ALA A 284 2.91 5.61 58.08
C ALA A 284 3.46 5.18 56.71
N ILE A 285 3.83 6.14 55.86
CA ILE A 285 4.37 5.87 54.52
C ILE A 285 5.90 5.71 54.51
N GLY A 286 6.58 6.08 55.61
CA GLY A 286 8.04 5.99 55.73
C GLY A 286 8.80 7.04 54.91
N VAL A 287 8.18 8.16 54.57
CA VAL A 287 8.76 9.23 53.74
C VAL A 287 8.73 10.54 54.51
N SER A 288 9.81 11.33 54.44
CA SER A 288 9.86 12.71 54.91
C SER A 288 9.67 13.68 53.74
N PHE A 289 8.74 14.63 53.87
CA PHE A 289 8.46 15.67 52.86
C PHE A 289 9.36 16.90 53.03
#